data_AF-A0A0A0LTH2-F1
#
_entry.id   AF-A0A0A0LTH2-F1
#
_cell.length_a   1.000
_cell.length_b   1.000
_cell.length_c   1.000
_cell.angle_alpha   90.00
_cell.angle_beta   90.00
_cell.angle_gamma   90.00
#
_symmetry.space_group_name_H-M   'P 1'
#
loop_
_entity.id
_entity.type
_entity.pdbx_description
1 polymer ?
#
loop_
_entity_poly.entity_id
_entity_poly.type
_entity_poly.pdbx_seq_one_letter_code
_entity_poly.pdbx_strand_id
1 'polypeptide(L)'
;MVEELFANNKIQVLVCTSTLAWGVNLPAHLVIIKGTEYYDGKSKRYVDFPITDILQMMGRAGRPQYDQHGKAVILVHEPRKSFYKKFLYEPFPVESSLKEQLHDHINAEIVSGTICHKEDAVHYLSWTYLFRRLMVNPAYYGLDSMEPEILSSYLSRLVQSTFEDLEDSGCIKMEEDSVEPMMLGSIASQYYLSYITLSMFGSNIGPDTSLEVFLHILSAASEYDELPVRHNEENYNGALSERVRYKVDKDRLDDPHVKANLLLQAHFSQLELPISDYITDLKSVLDQSIRIIQAMIDICANSGWLSSSITCMRLLQMVMQGLWFDVDSALWMIPCMNDDLASSLKKSGYLTLQQLLDLPKTALQNLIGNFPASKLTQDLQIFPRVQMKIKLLRKDDDAEKAPSLNIRLEKISSRKNRTRAYAPRFPKIKDEAWWLVLGNTSTSELYALKRVSFSDRLVTTMQLPPKRNDFQEMKLILVSDCYLGYEQEYSIKELLN
;
A
#
# COMPACT_ATOMS: atom_id res chain seq x y z
N MET A 1 22.34 1.91 -21.06
CA MET A 1 23.53 1.10 -21.39
C MET A 1 23.25 -0.03 -22.37
N VAL A 2 22.61 -1.16 -21.97
CA VAL A 2 22.40 -2.30 -22.91
C VAL A 2 21.54 -1.91 -24.11
N GLU A 3 20.46 -1.16 -23.87
CA GLU A 3 19.57 -0.64 -24.92
C GLU A 3 20.31 0.27 -25.92
N GLU A 4 21.18 1.14 -25.43
CA GLU A 4 21.98 2.05 -26.26
C GLU A 4 23.00 1.28 -27.11
N LEU A 5 23.59 0.21 -26.57
CA LEU A 5 24.49 -0.64 -27.34
C LEU A 5 23.75 -1.35 -28.48
N PHE A 6 22.52 -1.80 -28.24
CA PHE A 6 21.69 -2.44 -29.26
C PHE A 6 21.22 -1.42 -30.31
N ALA A 7 20.69 -0.26 -29.88
CA ALA A 7 20.22 0.79 -30.77
C ALA A 7 21.34 1.35 -31.67
N ASN A 8 22.56 1.47 -31.14
CA ASN A 8 23.74 1.91 -31.91
C ASN A 8 24.42 0.78 -32.70
N ASN A 9 23.78 -0.39 -32.83
CA ASN A 9 24.31 -1.58 -33.53
C ASN A 9 25.70 -2.01 -33.05
N LYS A 10 26.05 -1.77 -31.76
CA LYS A 10 27.28 -2.28 -31.14
C LYS A 10 27.14 -3.75 -30.74
N ILE A 11 25.91 -4.17 -30.43
CA ILE A 11 25.52 -5.57 -30.24
C ILE A 11 24.39 -5.90 -31.21
N GLN A 12 24.41 -7.11 -31.76
CA GLN A 12 23.45 -7.54 -32.78
C GLN A 12 22.28 -8.36 -32.20
N VAL A 13 22.50 -8.99 -31.04
CA VAL A 13 21.52 -9.86 -30.40
C VAL A 13 21.25 -9.34 -29.00
N LEU A 14 19.97 -9.17 -28.67
CA LEU A 14 19.49 -8.83 -27.34
C LEU A 14 18.52 -9.93 -26.91
N VAL A 15 18.72 -10.48 -25.72
CA VAL A 15 17.80 -11.44 -25.10
C VAL A 15 17.09 -10.73 -23.95
N CYS A 16 15.76 -10.75 -23.96
CA CYS A 16 14.93 -10.06 -22.98
C CYS A 16 13.86 -11.00 -22.40
N THR A 17 13.39 -10.69 -21.20
CA THR A 17 12.22 -11.34 -20.58
C THR A 17 10.92 -10.85 -21.22
N SER A 18 9.85 -11.63 -21.09
CA SER A 18 8.53 -11.30 -21.66
C SER A 18 7.99 -9.95 -21.19
N THR A 19 8.26 -9.57 -19.93
CA THR A 19 7.84 -8.31 -19.32
C THR A 19 8.38 -7.06 -20.01
N LEU A 20 9.53 -7.16 -20.71
CA LEU A 20 10.11 -6.04 -21.43
C LEU A 20 9.37 -5.71 -22.74
N ALA A 21 8.46 -6.57 -23.20
CA ALA A 21 7.68 -6.35 -24.41
C ALA A 21 6.90 -5.03 -24.38
N TRP A 22 6.42 -4.62 -23.19
CA TRP A 22 5.67 -3.38 -22.99
C TRP A 22 6.55 -2.18 -22.58
N GLY A 23 7.68 -2.44 -21.92
CA GLY A 23 8.44 -1.39 -21.22
C GLY A 23 9.49 -0.64 -22.05
N VAL A 24 9.86 -1.15 -23.23
CA VAL A 24 11.03 -0.63 -23.96
C VAL A 24 10.77 -0.56 -25.46
N ASN A 25 11.14 0.56 -26.08
CA ASN A 25 11.01 0.77 -27.52
C ASN A 25 12.30 0.44 -28.28
N LEU A 26 12.57 -0.85 -28.48
CA LEU A 26 13.71 -1.33 -29.26
C LEU A 26 13.22 -2.16 -30.45
N PRO A 27 13.03 -1.55 -31.64
CA PRO A 27 12.66 -2.28 -32.82
C PRO A 27 13.84 -3.09 -33.36
N ALA A 28 13.59 -4.31 -33.82
CA ALA A 28 14.58 -5.24 -34.33
C ALA A 28 14.18 -5.76 -35.72
N HIS A 29 15.16 -6.12 -36.56
CA HIS A 29 14.86 -6.71 -37.86
C HIS A 29 14.17 -8.09 -37.71
N LEU A 30 14.69 -8.91 -36.79
CA LEU A 30 14.21 -10.24 -36.47
C LEU A 30 13.86 -10.31 -34.98
N VAL A 31 12.64 -10.72 -34.66
CA VAL A 31 12.23 -11.09 -33.30
C VAL A 31 11.99 -12.59 -33.23
N ILE A 32 12.57 -13.24 -32.22
CA ILE A 32 12.36 -14.67 -31.95
C ILE A 32 11.64 -14.78 -30.61
N ILE A 33 10.41 -15.28 -30.62
CA ILE A 33 9.65 -15.60 -29.42
C ILE A 33 9.91 -17.07 -29.09
N LYS A 34 10.73 -17.32 -28.07
CA LYS A 34 11.12 -18.66 -27.64
C LYS A 34 10.20 -19.15 -26.52
N GLY A 35 9.19 -19.92 -26.87
CA GLY A 35 8.18 -20.42 -25.94
C GLY A 35 7.03 -19.44 -25.78
N THR A 36 5.81 -19.97 -25.71
CA THR A 36 4.56 -19.19 -25.59
C THR A 36 3.83 -19.45 -24.29
N GLU A 37 4.52 -20.02 -23.31
CA GLU A 37 4.00 -20.41 -22.01
C GLU A 37 4.91 -19.89 -20.90
N TYR A 38 4.33 -19.59 -19.74
CA TYR A 38 5.06 -19.30 -18.52
C TYR A 38 4.53 -20.16 -17.38
N TYR A 39 5.36 -20.40 -16.37
CA TYR A 39 4.94 -21.16 -15.19
C TYR A 39 4.14 -20.23 -14.27
N ASP A 40 2.86 -20.57 -14.04
CA ASP A 40 2.04 -19.91 -13.05
C ASP A 40 2.20 -20.62 -11.70
N GLY A 41 2.72 -19.88 -10.72
CA GLY A 41 2.92 -20.37 -9.35
C GLY A 41 1.62 -20.77 -8.66
N LYS A 42 0.52 -20.03 -8.92
CA LYS A 42 -0.78 -20.27 -8.28
C LYS A 42 -1.38 -21.60 -8.70
N SER A 43 -1.45 -21.83 -10.00
CA SER A 43 -2.02 -23.08 -10.55
C SER A 43 -1.00 -24.20 -10.72
N LYS A 44 0.28 -23.96 -10.36
CA LYS A 44 1.42 -24.90 -10.47
C LYS A 44 1.54 -25.57 -11.83
N ARG A 45 1.24 -24.82 -12.90
CA ARG A 45 1.23 -25.32 -14.28
C ARG A 45 1.74 -24.26 -15.24
N TYR A 46 2.13 -24.70 -16.41
CA TYR A 46 2.40 -23.79 -17.52
C TYR A 46 1.09 -23.28 -18.09
N VAL A 47 1.01 -21.96 -18.24
CA VAL A 47 -0.13 -21.24 -18.81
C VAL A 47 0.35 -20.48 -20.03
N ASP A 48 -0.48 -20.45 -21.07
CA ASP A 48 -0.17 -19.71 -22.29
C ASP A 48 -0.07 -18.20 -21.99
N PHE A 49 0.88 -17.52 -22.63
CA PHE A 49 0.90 -16.06 -22.61
C PHE A 49 -0.39 -15.50 -23.22
N PRO A 50 -0.93 -14.39 -22.68
CA PRO A 50 -1.96 -13.62 -23.36
C PRO A 50 -1.52 -13.30 -24.79
N ILE A 51 -2.44 -13.48 -25.75
CA ILE A 51 -2.13 -13.22 -27.17
C ILE A 51 -1.65 -11.78 -27.41
N THR A 52 -2.12 -10.83 -26.59
CA THR A 52 -1.70 -9.43 -26.61
C THR A 52 -0.21 -9.28 -26.35
N ASP A 53 0.38 -10.07 -25.45
CA ASP A 53 1.81 -10.03 -25.15
C ASP A 53 2.62 -10.59 -26.32
N ILE A 54 2.14 -11.68 -26.93
CA ILE A 54 2.75 -12.25 -28.13
C ILE A 54 2.70 -11.27 -29.30
N LEU A 55 1.55 -10.59 -29.50
CA LEU A 55 1.39 -9.55 -30.51
C LEU A 55 2.31 -8.36 -30.24
N GLN A 56 2.50 -7.95 -28.97
CA GLN A 56 3.44 -6.87 -28.63
C GLN A 56 4.90 -7.27 -28.87
N MET A 57 5.30 -8.49 -28.49
CA MET A 57 6.64 -9.00 -28.78
C MET A 57 6.87 -9.04 -30.30
N MET A 58 5.91 -9.57 -31.06
CA MET A 58 5.96 -9.60 -32.52
C MET A 58 6.02 -8.18 -33.12
N GLY A 59 5.30 -7.22 -32.55
CA GLY A 59 5.27 -5.82 -33.00
C GLY A 59 6.61 -5.10 -32.90
N ARG A 60 7.59 -5.66 -32.18
CA ARG A 60 8.98 -5.17 -32.18
C ARG A 60 9.74 -5.55 -33.45
N ALA A 61 9.21 -6.47 -34.27
CA ALA A 61 9.81 -6.84 -35.54
C ALA A 61 9.50 -5.80 -36.62
N GLY A 62 10.55 -5.21 -37.18
CA GLY A 62 10.49 -4.19 -38.21
C GLY A 62 11.02 -2.85 -37.72
N ARG A 63 11.91 -2.26 -38.51
CA ARG A 63 12.49 -0.93 -38.26
C ARG A 63 12.08 0.00 -39.40
N PRO A 64 11.03 0.83 -39.22
CA PRO A 64 10.66 1.83 -40.20
C PRO A 64 11.88 2.67 -40.59
N GLN A 65 12.03 3.00 -41.87
CA GLN A 65 13.17 3.73 -42.46
C GLN A 65 14.48 2.95 -42.62
N TYR A 66 14.69 1.84 -41.91
CA TYR A 66 15.92 1.03 -42.01
C TYR A 66 15.74 -0.25 -42.81
N ASP A 67 14.62 -0.97 -42.59
CA ASP A 67 14.35 -2.27 -43.20
C ASP A 67 13.14 -2.21 -44.14
N GLN A 68 13.17 -3.00 -45.21
CA GLN A 68 12.03 -3.17 -46.13
C GLN A 68 10.96 -4.14 -45.58
N HIS A 69 11.36 -5.04 -44.68
CA HIS A 69 10.49 -6.01 -44.04
C HIS A 69 11.02 -6.37 -42.65
N GLY A 70 10.13 -6.64 -41.71
CA GLY A 70 10.45 -7.25 -40.41
C GLY A 70 10.11 -8.74 -40.43
N LYS A 71 10.85 -9.54 -39.66
CA LYS A 71 10.59 -10.98 -39.50
C LYS A 71 10.32 -11.30 -38.04
N ALA A 72 9.28 -12.10 -37.78
CA ALA A 72 9.01 -12.65 -36.47
C ALA A 72 8.95 -14.18 -36.56
N VAL A 73 9.62 -14.86 -35.63
CA VAL A 73 9.62 -16.32 -35.53
C VAL A 73 9.08 -16.70 -34.16
N ILE A 74 7.98 -17.43 -34.14
CA ILE A 74 7.36 -17.90 -32.90
C ILE A 74 7.62 -19.40 -32.77
N LEU A 75 8.35 -19.77 -31.73
CA LEU A 75 8.62 -21.16 -31.37
C LEU A 75 7.55 -21.58 -30.37
N VAL A 76 6.63 -22.43 -30.83
CA VAL A 76 5.43 -22.82 -30.09
C VAL A 76 5.23 -24.34 -30.11
N HIS A 77 4.62 -24.87 -29.07
CA HIS A 77 4.21 -26.27 -29.00
C HIS A 77 3.21 -26.60 -30.13
N GLU A 78 3.39 -27.73 -30.81
CA GLU A 78 2.67 -28.07 -32.04
C GLU A 78 1.14 -27.96 -31.94
N PRO A 79 0.45 -28.42 -30.87
CA PRO A 79 -1.00 -28.28 -30.71
C PRO A 79 -1.50 -26.83 -30.73
N ARG A 80 -0.67 -25.88 -30.28
CA ARG A 80 -1.01 -24.45 -30.21
C ARG A 80 -0.70 -23.71 -31.52
N LYS A 81 0.02 -24.31 -32.46
CA LYS A 81 0.41 -23.67 -33.72
C LYS A 81 -0.78 -23.14 -34.52
N SER A 82 -1.86 -23.92 -34.62
CA SER A 82 -3.07 -23.51 -35.35
C SER A 82 -3.79 -22.34 -34.69
N PHE A 83 -3.79 -22.29 -33.35
CA PHE A 83 -4.36 -21.19 -32.58
C PHE A 83 -3.64 -19.88 -32.89
N TYR A 84 -2.30 -19.84 -32.75
CA TYR A 84 -1.53 -18.64 -33.05
C TYR A 84 -1.62 -18.27 -34.53
N LYS A 85 -1.53 -19.25 -35.45
CA LYS A 85 -1.68 -18.97 -36.89
C LYS A 85 -3.00 -18.26 -37.18
N LYS A 86 -4.11 -18.67 -36.58
CA LYS A 86 -5.42 -18.02 -36.78
C LYS A 86 -5.39 -16.57 -36.28
N PHE A 87 -5.04 -16.35 -35.02
CA PHE A 87 -5.14 -15.02 -34.37
C PHE A 87 -4.01 -14.04 -34.71
N LEU A 88 -2.99 -14.47 -35.47
CA LEU A 88 -2.00 -13.58 -36.07
C LEU A 88 -2.50 -12.95 -37.38
N TYR A 89 -3.40 -13.63 -38.10
CA TYR A 89 -3.94 -13.15 -39.38
C TYR A 89 -5.40 -12.67 -39.28
N GLU A 90 -6.12 -13.12 -38.27
CA GLU A 90 -7.48 -12.66 -37.95
C GLU A 90 -7.46 -11.82 -36.67
N PRO A 91 -8.28 -10.76 -36.58
CA PRO A 91 -8.38 -9.95 -35.37
C PRO A 91 -8.88 -10.80 -34.19
N PHE A 92 -8.26 -10.63 -33.03
CA PHE A 92 -8.65 -11.35 -31.81
C PHE A 92 -9.96 -10.79 -31.23
N PRO A 93 -10.96 -11.64 -30.93
CA PRO A 93 -12.20 -11.19 -30.30
C PRO A 93 -11.92 -10.76 -28.85
N VAL A 94 -12.35 -9.55 -28.50
CA VAL A 94 -12.22 -9.03 -27.13
C VAL A 94 -13.56 -9.17 -26.41
N GLU A 95 -13.51 -9.72 -25.20
CA GLU A 95 -14.67 -9.89 -24.31
C GLU A 95 -14.44 -9.09 -23.02
N SER A 96 -15.52 -8.74 -22.31
CA SER A 96 -15.42 -8.08 -21.00
C SER A 96 -15.22 -9.08 -19.87
N SER A 97 -14.28 -8.82 -18.96
CA SER A 97 -14.09 -9.53 -17.68
C SER A 97 -14.61 -8.73 -16.47
N LEU A 98 -15.42 -7.67 -16.69
CA LEU A 98 -15.89 -6.77 -15.63
C LEU A 98 -16.63 -7.51 -14.49
N LYS A 99 -17.29 -8.64 -14.80
CA LYS A 99 -18.00 -9.46 -13.82
C LYS A 99 -17.12 -9.86 -12.63
N GLU A 100 -15.84 -10.14 -12.86
CA GLU A 100 -14.92 -10.64 -11.82
C GLU A 100 -14.48 -9.56 -10.83
N GLN A 101 -14.63 -8.28 -11.19
CA GLN A 101 -14.19 -7.13 -10.41
C GLN A 101 -15.35 -6.14 -10.14
N LEU A 102 -16.58 -6.62 -10.27
CA LEU A 102 -17.76 -5.75 -10.26
C LEU A 102 -18.00 -5.11 -8.89
N HIS A 103 -17.75 -5.86 -7.81
CA HIS A 103 -17.99 -5.44 -6.43
C HIS A 103 -17.28 -4.13 -6.08
N ASP A 104 -15.99 -4.02 -6.40
CA ASP A 104 -15.19 -2.83 -6.07
C ASP A 104 -15.66 -1.59 -6.85
N HIS A 105 -16.06 -1.76 -8.11
CA HIS A 105 -16.62 -0.68 -8.92
C HIS A 105 -18.00 -0.22 -8.42
N ILE A 106 -18.89 -1.16 -8.12
CA ILE A 106 -20.22 -0.83 -7.59
C ILE A 106 -20.11 -0.15 -6.23
N ASN A 107 -19.26 -0.66 -5.33
CA ASN A 107 -18.99 -0.02 -4.05
C ASN A 107 -18.46 1.42 -4.22
N ALA A 108 -17.51 1.63 -5.15
CA ALA A 108 -16.99 2.97 -5.43
C ALA A 108 -18.08 3.93 -5.96
N GLU A 109 -19.00 3.45 -6.81
CA GLU A 109 -20.10 4.26 -7.35
C GLU A 109 -21.23 4.54 -6.35
N ILE A 110 -21.43 3.65 -5.37
CA ILE A 110 -22.32 3.94 -4.22
C ILE A 110 -21.70 5.02 -3.34
N VAL A 111 -20.40 4.93 -3.04
CA VAL A 111 -19.68 5.95 -2.26
C VAL A 111 -19.62 7.30 -2.99
N SER A 112 -19.52 7.31 -4.33
CA SER A 112 -19.53 8.53 -5.13
C SER A 112 -20.91 9.19 -5.21
N GLY A 113 -21.98 8.46 -4.85
CA GLY A 113 -23.37 8.90 -4.97
C GLY A 113 -23.95 8.77 -6.39
N THR A 114 -23.31 8.01 -7.27
CA THR A 114 -23.84 7.72 -8.62
C THR A 114 -24.90 6.62 -8.56
N ILE A 115 -24.73 5.64 -7.67
CA ILE A 115 -25.71 4.58 -7.41
C ILE A 115 -26.33 4.83 -6.04
N CYS A 116 -27.58 5.27 -6.02
CA CYS A 116 -28.34 5.50 -4.79
C CYS A 116 -29.49 4.49 -4.63
N HIS A 117 -30.00 3.96 -5.74
CA HIS A 117 -31.09 2.99 -5.79
C HIS A 117 -30.67 1.74 -6.57
N LYS A 118 -31.38 0.63 -6.35
CA LYS A 118 -31.07 -0.64 -7.04
C LYS A 118 -31.18 -0.55 -8.56
N GLU A 119 -32.10 0.28 -9.05
CA GLU A 119 -32.29 0.53 -10.49
C GLU A 119 -31.09 1.26 -11.12
N ASP A 120 -30.43 2.14 -10.37
CA ASP A 120 -29.28 2.93 -10.84
C ASP A 120 -28.11 2.00 -11.21
N ALA A 121 -27.94 0.88 -10.50
CA ALA A 121 -26.89 -0.10 -10.81
C ALA A 121 -27.14 -0.86 -12.10
N VAL A 122 -28.38 -1.23 -12.40
CA VAL A 122 -28.74 -1.83 -13.70
C VAL A 122 -28.51 -0.83 -14.82
N HIS A 123 -28.89 0.44 -14.59
CA HIS A 123 -28.61 1.51 -15.53
C HIS A 123 -27.09 1.68 -15.72
N TYR A 124 -26.28 1.72 -14.66
CA TYR A 124 -24.82 1.80 -14.74
C TYR A 124 -24.23 0.69 -15.60
N LEU A 125 -24.66 -0.57 -15.41
CA LEU A 125 -24.20 -1.70 -16.21
C LEU A 125 -24.49 -1.52 -17.70
N SER A 126 -25.58 -0.85 -18.08
CA SER A 126 -25.92 -0.61 -19.50
C SER A 126 -24.89 0.26 -20.25
N TRP A 127 -24.07 1.03 -19.53
CA TRP A 127 -23.02 1.89 -20.09
C TRP A 127 -21.70 1.13 -20.31
N THR A 128 -21.61 -0.10 -19.81
CA THR A 128 -20.37 -0.87 -19.82
C THR A 128 -20.16 -1.64 -21.12
N TYR A 129 -18.90 -1.98 -21.40
CA TYR A 129 -18.57 -2.90 -22.49
C TYR A 129 -19.17 -4.30 -22.29
N LEU A 130 -19.34 -4.73 -21.03
CA LEU A 130 -20.00 -5.98 -20.67
C LEU A 130 -21.40 -6.05 -21.27
N PHE A 131 -22.21 -5.00 -21.12
CA PHE A 131 -23.56 -4.96 -21.68
C PHE A 131 -23.55 -5.10 -23.21
N ARG A 132 -22.63 -4.41 -23.89
CA ARG A 132 -22.47 -4.52 -25.35
C ARG A 132 -22.10 -5.94 -25.79
N ARG A 133 -21.23 -6.63 -25.04
CA ARG A 133 -20.80 -7.99 -25.34
C ARG A 133 -21.86 -9.04 -25.01
N LEU A 134 -22.63 -8.84 -23.94
CA LEU A 134 -23.77 -9.69 -23.60
C LEU A 134 -24.80 -9.78 -24.75
N MET A 135 -25.03 -8.67 -25.46
CA MET A 135 -25.94 -8.65 -26.62
C MET A 135 -25.40 -9.35 -27.88
N VAL A 136 -24.08 -9.56 -27.98
CA VAL A 136 -23.43 -10.10 -29.18
C VAL A 136 -23.00 -11.56 -28.98
N ASN A 137 -22.51 -11.91 -27.78
CA ASN A 137 -22.00 -13.23 -27.45
C ASN A 137 -22.44 -13.67 -26.03
N PRO A 138 -23.75 -13.86 -25.79
CA PRO A 138 -24.28 -14.26 -24.48
C PRO A 138 -23.75 -15.63 -24.01
N ALA A 139 -23.47 -16.55 -24.92
CA ALA A 139 -22.93 -17.87 -24.60
C ALA A 139 -21.59 -17.80 -23.86
N TYR A 140 -20.75 -16.79 -24.13
CA TYR A 140 -19.49 -16.57 -23.40
C TYR A 140 -19.73 -16.28 -21.92
N TYR A 141 -20.85 -15.62 -21.60
CA TYR A 141 -21.25 -15.26 -20.24
C TYR A 141 -22.14 -16.32 -19.56
N GLY A 142 -22.34 -17.48 -20.21
CA GLY A 142 -23.16 -18.58 -19.69
C GLY A 142 -24.67 -18.37 -19.89
N LEU A 143 -25.08 -17.61 -20.92
CA LEU A 143 -26.48 -17.40 -21.28
C LEU A 143 -26.83 -18.16 -22.57
N ASP A 144 -27.91 -18.95 -22.52
CA ASP A 144 -28.33 -19.83 -23.62
C ASP A 144 -29.15 -19.12 -24.71
N SER A 145 -29.69 -17.93 -24.42
CA SER A 145 -30.60 -17.21 -25.33
C SER A 145 -30.33 -15.70 -25.32
N MET A 146 -30.64 -15.05 -26.44
CA MET A 146 -30.49 -13.61 -26.69
C MET A 146 -31.76 -12.81 -26.36
N GLU A 147 -32.77 -13.44 -25.75
CA GLU A 147 -34.03 -12.77 -25.46
C GLU A 147 -33.83 -11.61 -24.46
N PRO A 148 -34.42 -10.43 -24.71
CA PRO A 148 -34.27 -9.26 -23.83
C PRO A 148 -34.67 -9.52 -22.37
N GLU A 149 -35.66 -10.38 -22.14
CA GLU A 149 -36.14 -10.75 -20.81
C GLU A 149 -35.07 -11.51 -20.01
N ILE A 150 -34.36 -12.43 -20.67
CA ILE A 150 -33.28 -13.23 -20.06
C ILE A 150 -32.09 -12.33 -19.74
N LEU A 151 -31.74 -11.40 -20.63
CA LEU A 151 -30.68 -10.42 -20.41
C LEU A 151 -30.98 -9.50 -19.21
N SER A 152 -32.20 -8.97 -19.14
CA SER A 152 -32.64 -8.14 -18.02
C SER A 152 -32.58 -8.93 -16.70
N SER A 153 -33.13 -10.14 -16.69
CA SER A 153 -33.06 -11.05 -15.53
C SER A 153 -31.62 -11.35 -15.11
N TYR A 154 -30.70 -11.53 -16.05
CA TYR A 154 -29.29 -11.76 -15.76
C TYR A 154 -28.63 -10.55 -15.10
N LEU A 155 -28.85 -9.35 -15.64
CA LEU A 155 -28.28 -8.11 -15.08
C LEU A 155 -28.84 -7.84 -13.68
N SER A 156 -30.15 -8.00 -13.47
CA SER A 156 -30.76 -7.86 -12.15
C SER A 156 -30.20 -8.87 -11.16
N ARG A 157 -30.03 -10.14 -11.55
CA ARG A 157 -29.40 -11.15 -10.70
C ARG A 157 -27.95 -10.82 -10.37
N LEU A 158 -27.20 -10.33 -11.35
CA LEU A 158 -25.80 -9.93 -11.17
C LEU A 158 -25.70 -8.79 -10.15
N VAL A 159 -26.48 -7.71 -10.34
CA VAL A 159 -26.53 -6.57 -9.41
C VAL A 159 -26.95 -7.02 -8.01
N GLN A 160 -28.01 -7.83 -7.92
CA GLN A 160 -28.51 -8.34 -6.64
C GLN A 160 -27.44 -9.14 -5.90
N SER A 161 -26.77 -10.08 -6.58
CA SER A 161 -25.68 -10.86 -5.95
C SER A 161 -24.52 -9.97 -5.50
N THR A 162 -24.16 -8.95 -6.28
CA THR A 162 -23.10 -8.02 -5.90
C THR A 162 -23.47 -7.18 -4.68
N PHE A 163 -24.73 -6.73 -4.58
CA PHE A 163 -25.18 -6.00 -3.39
C PHE A 163 -25.24 -6.89 -2.15
N GLU A 164 -25.74 -8.12 -2.27
CA GLU A 164 -25.76 -9.10 -1.16
C GLU A 164 -24.34 -9.35 -0.64
N ASP A 165 -23.37 -9.63 -1.53
CA ASP A 165 -21.97 -9.85 -1.15
C ASP A 165 -21.33 -8.62 -0.48
N LEU A 166 -21.68 -7.41 -0.95
CA LEU A 166 -21.18 -6.14 -0.39
C LEU A 166 -21.82 -5.81 0.97
N GLU A 167 -23.10 -6.16 1.16
CA GLU A 167 -23.80 -6.01 2.43
C GLU A 167 -23.27 -7.00 3.48
N ASP A 168 -23.09 -8.28 3.10
CA ASP A 168 -22.48 -9.31 3.94
C ASP A 168 -21.05 -8.94 4.38
N SER A 169 -20.33 -8.22 3.51
CA SER A 169 -18.99 -7.69 3.80
C SER A 169 -18.98 -6.42 4.66
N GLY A 170 -20.15 -5.87 5.00
CA GLY A 170 -20.30 -4.63 5.77
C GLY A 170 -19.85 -3.37 5.03
N CYS A 171 -19.76 -3.42 3.69
CA CYS A 171 -19.36 -2.28 2.86
C CYS A 171 -20.53 -1.35 2.56
N ILE A 172 -21.73 -1.90 2.39
CA ILE A 172 -22.96 -1.15 2.10
C ILE A 172 -24.07 -1.59 3.05
N LYS A 173 -25.09 -0.74 3.18
CA LYS A 173 -26.35 -1.05 3.84
C LYS A 173 -27.47 -0.97 2.81
N MET A 174 -28.23 -2.04 2.66
CA MET A 174 -29.38 -2.06 1.75
C MET A 174 -30.66 -1.69 2.51
N GLU A 175 -31.47 -0.82 1.94
CA GLU A 175 -32.87 -0.63 2.34
C GLU A 175 -33.81 -1.22 1.27
N GLU A 176 -35.12 -0.96 1.38
CA GLU A 176 -36.11 -1.52 0.44
C GLU A 176 -35.75 -1.19 -1.02
N ASP A 177 -35.49 0.09 -1.32
CA ASP A 177 -35.17 0.58 -2.67
C ASP A 177 -33.81 1.28 -2.79
N SER A 178 -33.27 1.79 -1.68
CA SER A 178 -32.01 2.54 -1.65
C SER A 178 -30.83 1.71 -1.14
N VAL A 179 -29.62 2.19 -1.45
CA VAL A 179 -28.35 1.65 -0.98
C VAL A 179 -27.48 2.79 -0.44
N GLU A 180 -26.94 2.60 0.75
CA GLU A 180 -26.07 3.59 1.41
C GLU A 180 -24.67 3.01 1.67
N PRO A 181 -23.60 3.79 1.49
CA PRO A 181 -22.26 3.33 1.80
C PRO A 181 -22.04 3.27 3.32
N MET A 182 -21.41 2.20 3.80
CA MET A 182 -20.93 2.11 5.17
C MET A 182 -19.47 2.60 5.28
N MET A 183 -18.96 2.65 6.49
CA MET A 183 -17.58 3.04 6.79
C MET A 183 -16.57 2.19 6.02
N LEU A 184 -16.72 0.85 6.00
CA LEU A 184 -15.78 -0.04 5.32
C LEU A 184 -15.78 0.20 3.79
N GLY A 185 -16.97 0.38 3.20
CA GLY A 185 -17.10 0.69 1.76
C GLY A 185 -16.47 2.03 1.40
N SER A 186 -16.64 3.04 2.26
CA SER A 186 -16.03 4.36 2.09
C SER A 186 -14.50 4.29 2.14
N ILE A 187 -13.94 3.54 3.08
CA ILE A 187 -12.48 3.33 3.21
C ILE A 187 -11.95 2.53 2.01
N ALA A 188 -12.65 1.49 1.56
CA ALA A 188 -12.27 0.70 0.37
C ALA A 188 -12.14 1.61 -0.87
N SER A 189 -13.16 2.45 -1.12
CA SER A 189 -13.18 3.39 -2.24
C SER A 189 -12.07 4.46 -2.13
N GLN A 190 -11.88 5.04 -0.94
CA GLN A 190 -10.89 6.09 -0.70
C GLN A 190 -9.44 5.62 -0.92
N TYR A 191 -9.11 4.40 -0.49
CA TYR A 191 -7.75 3.83 -0.61
C TYR A 191 -7.58 2.89 -1.81
N TYR A 192 -8.63 2.71 -2.61
CA TYR A 192 -8.66 1.86 -3.80
C TYR A 192 -8.32 0.40 -3.49
N LEU A 193 -8.84 -0.10 -2.38
CA LEU A 193 -8.61 -1.47 -1.88
C LEU A 193 -9.81 -2.36 -2.17
N SER A 194 -9.57 -3.66 -2.28
CA SER A 194 -10.63 -4.64 -2.50
C SER A 194 -11.56 -4.73 -1.29
N TYR A 195 -12.87 -4.83 -1.53
CA TYR A 195 -13.88 -5.01 -0.47
C TYR A 195 -13.60 -6.25 0.38
N ILE A 196 -13.00 -7.31 -0.19
CA ILE A 196 -12.61 -8.54 0.52
C ILE A 196 -11.54 -8.23 1.57
N THR A 197 -10.55 -7.42 1.22
CA THR A 197 -9.50 -6.98 2.16
C THR A 197 -10.11 -6.21 3.34
N LEU A 198 -11.08 -5.34 3.08
CA LEU A 198 -11.73 -4.55 4.13
C LEU A 198 -12.66 -5.39 5.02
N SER A 199 -13.38 -6.35 4.43
CA SER A 199 -14.19 -7.34 5.17
C SER A 199 -13.31 -8.15 6.13
N MET A 200 -12.14 -8.59 5.64
CA MET A 200 -11.14 -9.28 6.44
C MET A 200 -10.60 -8.41 7.57
N PHE A 201 -10.39 -7.11 7.36
CA PHE A 201 -9.99 -6.17 8.42
C PHE A 201 -11.06 -5.99 9.49
N GLY A 202 -12.33 -5.82 9.08
CA GLY A 202 -13.46 -5.69 10.00
C GLY A 202 -13.63 -6.90 10.92
N SER A 203 -13.26 -8.10 10.45
CA SER A 203 -13.38 -9.34 11.20
C SER A 203 -12.17 -9.66 12.10
N ASN A 204 -10.96 -9.23 11.72
CA ASN A 204 -9.73 -9.66 12.37
C ASN A 204 -9.04 -8.59 13.23
N ILE A 205 -9.40 -7.30 13.08
CA ILE A 205 -8.83 -6.22 13.90
C ILE A 205 -9.72 -5.99 15.12
N GLY A 206 -9.11 -5.98 16.31
CA GLY A 206 -9.74 -5.61 17.59
C GLY A 206 -8.99 -4.50 18.34
N PRO A 207 -9.44 -4.14 19.56
CA PRO A 207 -8.88 -3.04 20.35
C PRO A 207 -7.43 -3.24 20.81
N ASP A 208 -7.02 -4.49 21.05
CA ASP A 208 -5.69 -4.87 21.57
C ASP A 208 -4.94 -5.79 20.58
N THR A 209 -4.99 -5.46 19.30
CA THR A 209 -4.35 -6.25 18.26
C THR A 209 -2.83 -6.08 18.32
N SER A 210 -2.08 -7.19 18.36
CA SER A 210 -0.62 -7.16 18.44
C SER A 210 0.03 -6.85 17.08
N LEU A 211 1.30 -6.42 17.10
CA LEU A 211 2.08 -6.18 15.88
C LEU A 211 2.16 -7.42 14.98
N GLU A 212 2.33 -8.60 15.57
CA GLU A 212 2.39 -9.88 14.84
C GLU A 212 1.09 -10.13 14.08
N VAL A 213 -0.06 -9.95 14.74
CA VAL A 213 -1.38 -10.12 14.11
C VAL A 213 -1.57 -9.08 13.01
N PHE A 214 -1.20 -7.82 13.23
CA PHE A 214 -1.26 -6.80 12.18
C PHE A 214 -0.39 -7.13 10.97
N LEU A 215 0.78 -7.73 11.17
CA LEU A 215 1.63 -8.15 10.08
C LEU A 215 1.00 -9.29 9.27
N HIS A 216 0.38 -10.26 9.95
CA HIS A 216 -0.39 -11.32 9.29
C HIS A 216 -1.57 -10.76 8.50
N ILE A 217 -2.36 -9.88 9.10
CA ILE A 217 -3.49 -9.19 8.45
C ILE A 217 -3.00 -8.41 7.23
N LEU A 218 -1.92 -7.62 7.35
CA LEU A 218 -1.34 -6.89 6.22
C LEU A 218 -0.95 -7.84 5.09
N SER A 219 -0.26 -8.94 5.39
CA SER A 219 0.18 -9.90 4.37
C SER A 219 -0.97 -10.68 3.71
N ALA A 220 -2.09 -10.87 4.42
CA ALA A 220 -3.27 -11.58 3.94
C ALA A 220 -4.20 -10.72 3.07
N ALA A 221 -3.84 -9.47 2.78
CA ALA A 221 -4.60 -8.59 1.92
C ALA A 221 -4.65 -9.12 0.46
N SER A 222 -5.81 -9.00 -0.19
CA SER A 222 -6.06 -9.50 -1.55
C SER A 222 -5.21 -8.77 -2.60
N GLU A 223 -4.71 -7.57 -2.28
CA GLU A 223 -3.76 -6.83 -3.10
C GLU A 223 -2.43 -7.57 -3.31
N TYR A 224 -2.14 -8.57 -2.47
CA TYR A 224 -0.97 -9.43 -2.60
C TYR A 224 -1.27 -10.75 -3.32
N ASP A 225 -2.50 -11.02 -3.75
CA ASP A 225 -2.86 -12.25 -4.47
C ASP A 225 -1.97 -12.45 -5.70
N GLU A 226 -1.70 -11.37 -6.46
CA GLU A 226 -0.89 -11.40 -7.69
C GLU A 226 0.62 -11.32 -7.44
N LEU A 227 1.09 -11.42 -6.19
CA LEU A 227 2.52 -11.48 -5.92
C LEU A 227 3.11 -12.75 -6.55
N PRO A 228 4.14 -12.65 -7.42
CA PRO A 228 4.62 -13.80 -8.15
C PRO A 228 5.34 -14.76 -7.20
N VAL A 229 4.96 -16.04 -7.24
CA VAL A 229 5.71 -17.14 -6.64
C VAL A 229 6.27 -18.00 -7.76
N ARG A 230 7.58 -17.96 -7.95
CA ARG A 230 8.25 -18.62 -9.07
C ARG A 230 8.62 -20.06 -8.71
N HIS A 231 8.91 -20.86 -9.73
CA HIS A 231 9.29 -22.25 -9.54
C HIS A 231 10.54 -22.38 -8.65
N ASN A 232 10.48 -23.28 -7.66
CA ASN A 232 11.51 -23.53 -6.64
C ASN A 232 11.73 -22.39 -5.63
N GLU A 233 10.88 -21.36 -5.61
CA GLU A 233 10.95 -20.33 -4.57
C GLU A 233 10.55 -20.85 -3.19
N GLU A 234 9.88 -22.00 -3.07
CA GLU A 234 9.60 -22.62 -1.78
C GLU A 234 10.87 -22.89 -0.95
N ASN A 235 11.99 -23.21 -1.61
CA ASN A 235 13.28 -23.46 -0.94
C ASN A 235 13.88 -22.17 -0.38
N TYR A 236 13.81 -21.08 -1.16
CA TYR A 236 14.29 -19.77 -0.72
C TYR A 236 13.40 -19.18 0.38
N ASN A 237 12.08 -19.36 0.26
CA ASN A 237 11.12 -18.97 1.28
C ASN A 237 11.34 -19.78 2.57
N GLY A 238 11.63 -21.08 2.46
CA GLY A 238 12.01 -21.93 3.58
C GLY A 238 13.24 -21.42 4.32
N ALA A 239 14.33 -21.12 3.59
CA ALA A 239 15.55 -20.56 4.17
C ALA A 239 15.35 -19.17 4.80
N LEU A 240 14.51 -18.32 4.20
CA LEU A 240 14.14 -17.03 4.79
C LEU A 240 13.29 -17.20 6.06
N SER A 241 12.38 -18.18 6.08
CA SER A 241 11.49 -18.44 7.23
C SER A 241 12.25 -18.76 8.53
N GLU A 242 13.48 -19.27 8.43
CA GLU A 242 14.33 -19.57 9.59
C GLU A 242 15.03 -18.33 10.16
N ARG A 243 15.14 -17.25 9.37
CA ARG A 243 15.86 -16.02 9.72
C ARG A 243 14.92 -14.90 10.18
N VAL A 244 13.64 -15.00 9.86
CA VAL A 244 12.63 -14.00 10.25
C VAL A 244 12.20 -14.19 11.71
N ARG A 245 11.62 -13.14 12.28
CA ARG A 245 11.26 -13.09 13.71
C ARG A 245 10.00 -13.89 14.03
N TYR A 246 8.93 -13.65 13.28
CA TYR A 246 7.64 -14.31 13.45
C TYR A 246 7.56 -15.50 12.51
N LYS A 247 7.11 -16.63 13.04
CA LYS A 247 7.01 -17.87 12.28
C LYS A 247 5.87 -17.76 11.28
N VAL A 248 6.15 -18.22 10.06
CA VAL A 248 5.14 -18.38 9.03
C VAL A 248 4.75 -19.84 8.89
N ASP A 249 3.62 -20.09 8.23
CA ASP A 249 3.19 -21.43 7.89
C ASP A 249 4.18 -22.07 6.89
N LYS A 250 4.82 -23.16 7.31
CA LYS A 250 5.83 -23.86 6.50
C LYS A 250 5.21 -24.76 5.43
N ASP A 251 3.92 -25.08 5.55
CA ASP A 251 3.22 -25.94 4.59
C ASP A 251 2.75 -25.14 3.37
N ARG A 252 2.78 -23.81 3.44
CA ARG A 252 2.31 -22.86 2.42
C ARG A 252 3.40 -21.92 1.90
N LEU A 253 4.64 -22.41 1.79
CA LEU A 253 5.77 -21.58 1.31
C LEU A 253 5.67 -21.18 -0.17
N ASP A 254 4.72 -21.76 -0.90
CA ASP A 254 4.33 -21.45 -2.26
C ASP A 254 3.20 -20.39 -2.35
N ASP A 255 2.70 -19.92 -1.21
CA ASP A 255 1.61 -18.97 -1.13
C ASP A 255 2.10 -17.51 -1.23
N PRO A 256 1.44 -16.65 -2.04
CA PRO A 256 1.85 -15.27 -2.22
C PRO A 256 1.77 -14.43 -0.93
N HIS A 257 0.79 -14.70 -0.05
CA HIS A 257 0.66 -13.98 1.22
C HIS A 257 1.77 -14.36 2.20
N VAL A 258 2.15 -15.64 2.26
CA VAL A 258 3.30 -16.10 3.04
C VAL A 258 4.57 -15.42 2.56
N LYS A 259 4.76 -15.34 1.24
CA LYS A 259 5.90 -14.61 0.64
C LYS A 259 5.87 -13.12 0.98
N ALA A 260 4.70 -12.46 0.93
CA ALA A 260 4.56 -11.05 1.31
C ALA A 260 4.96 -10.83 2.78
N ASN A 261 4.54 -11.72 3.68
CA ASN A 261 4.90 -11.68 5.10
C ASN A 261 6.42 -11.81 5.30
N LEU A 262 7.05 -12.82 4.65
CA LEU A 262 8.49 -13.03 4.70
C LEU A 262 9.27 -11.81 4.19
N LEU A 263 8.83 -11.20 3.08
CA LEU A 263 9.47 -10.01 2.51
C LEU A 263 9.36 -8.80 3.43
N LEU A 264 8.19 -8.55 4.05
CA LEU A 264 8.02 -7.48 5.03
C LEU A 264 8.94 -7.67 6.23
N GLN A 265 9.01 -8.89 6.79
CA GLN A 265 9.92 -9.20 7.90
C GLN A 265 11.39 -9.06 7.50
N ALA A 266 11.77 -9.54 6.31
CA ALA A 266 13.12 -9.40 5.78
C ALA A 266 13.52 -7.92 5.62
N HIS A 267 12.59 -7.07 5.21
CA HIS A 267 12.79 -5.62 5.13
C HIS A 267 13.02 -4.98 6.50
N PHE A 268 12.20 -5.32 7.50
CA PHE A 268 12.37 -4.78 8.86
C PHE A 268 13.68 -5.25 9.51
N SER A 269 14.06 -6.50 9.27
CA SER A 269 15.32 -7.09 9.76
C SER A 269 16.55 -6.78 8.90
N GLN A 270 16.38 -6.06 7.78
CA GLN A 270 17.45 -5.74 6.82
C GLN A 270 18.23 -6.99 6.34
N LEU A 271 17.51 -8.09 6.13
CA LEU A 271 18.11 -9.33 5.66
C LEU A 271 18.54 -9.19 4.19
N GLU A 272 19.68 -9.80 3.86
CA GLU A 272 20.08 -9.97 2.47
C GLU A 272 19.09 -10.89 1.75
N LEU A 273 18.52 -10.37 0.66
CA LEU A 273 17.55 -11.09 -0.17
C LEU A 273 18.28 -12.07 -1.11
N PRO A 274 17.75 -13.30 -1.33
CA PRO A 274 18.48 -14.35 -2.03
C PRO A 274 18.85 -14.02 -3.49
N ILE A 275 17.92 -13.37 -4.20
CA ILE A 275 18.03 -13.07 -5.63
C ILE A 275 17.46 -11.68 -5.95
N SER A 276 17.84 -11.12 -7.10
CA SER A 276 17.36 -9.80 -7.55
C SER A 276 15.85 -9.70 -7.72
N ASP A 277 15.19 -10.82 -8.02
CA ASP A 277 13.74 -10.88 -8.18
C ASP A 277 13.03 -10.53 -6.87
N TYR A 278 13.55 -11.00 -5.73
CA TYR A 278 13.00 -10.67 -4.40
C TYR A 278 13.13 -9.19 -4.07
N ILE A 279 14.14 -8.49 -4.61
CA ILE A 279 14.27 -7.04 -4.46
C ILE A 279 13.11 -6.34 -5.21
N THR A 280 12.77 -6.83 -6.39
CA THR A 280 11.66 -6.28 -7.19
C THR A 280 10.32 -6.60 -6.53
N ASP A 281 10.14 -7.84 -6.07
CA ASP A 281 8.93 -8.28 -5.36
C ASP A 281 8.75 -7.48 -4.06
N LEU A 282 9.82 -7.25 -3.29
CA LEU A 282 9.78 -6.41 -2.08
C LEU A 282 9.33 -4.98 -2.40
N LYS A 283 9.82 -4.38 -3.50
CA LYS A 283 9.38 -3.04 -3.89
C LYS A 283 7.88 -3.00 -4.16
N SER A 284 7.34 -4.01 -4.84
CA SER A 284 5.90 -4.14 -5.08
C SER A 284 5.14 -4.29 -3.76
N VAL A 285 5.63 -5.12 -2.84
CA VAL A 285 5.00 -5.32 -1.52
C VAL A 285 4.95 -4.01 -0.72
N LEU A 286 6.08 -3.31 -0.63
CA LEU A 286 6.20 -2.04 0.08
C LEU A 286 5.33 -0.94 -0.54
N ASP A 287 5.19 -0.91 -1.86
CA ASP A 287 4.35 0.08 -2.54
C ASP A 287 2.88 -0.04 -2.13
N GLN A 288 2.35 -1.27 -2.12
CA GLN A 288 0.96 -1.53 -1.71
C GLN A 288 0.73 -1.31 -0.22
N SER A 289 1.75 -1.57 0.62
CA SER A 289 1.58 -1.53 2.09
C SER A 289 1.13 -0.17 2.63
N ILE A 290 1.49 0.94 2.00
CA ILE A 290 1.13 2.28 2.49
C ILE A 290 -0.39 2.47 2.53
N ARG A 291 -1.08 2.16 1.44
CA ARG A 291 -2.53 2.35 1.34
C ARG A 291 -3.28 1.37 2.23
N ILE A 292 -2.78 0.13 2.32
CA ILE A 292 -3.35 -0.92 3.16
C ILE A 292 -3.27 -0.53 4.64
N ILE A 293 -2.09 -0.12 5.12
CA ILE A 293 -1.91 0.28 6.52
C ILE A 293 -2.69 1.55 6.85
N GLN A 294 -2.81 2.50 5.91
CA GLN A 294 -3.65 3.69 6.12
C GLN A 294 -5.12 3.33 6.29
N ALA A 295 -5.65 2.40 5.50
CA ALA A 295 -6.99 1.88 5.71
C ALA A 295 -7.14 1.19 7.08
N MET A 296 -6.15 0.39 7.51
CA MET A 296 -6.17 -0.23 8.85
C MET A 296 -6.20 0.82 9.97
N ILE A 297 -5.44 1.92 9.83
CA ILE A 297 -5.46 3.04 10.79
C ILE A 297 -6.85 3.66 10.87
N ASP A 298 -7.48 3.93 9.72
CA ASP A 298 -8.80 4.58 9.68
C ASP A 298 -9.90 3.67 10.23
N ILE A 299 -9.84 2.35 10.01
CA ILE A 299 -10.78 1.39 10.64
C ILE A 299 -10.63 1.39 12.16
N CYS A 300 -9.39 1.31 12.67
CA CYS A 300 -9.13 1.39 14.11
C CYS A 300 -9.61 2.72 14.68
N ALA A 301 -9.41 3.81 13.93
CA ALA A 301 -9.75 5.15 14.38
C ALA A 301 -11.25 5.38 14.49
N ASN A 302 -12.01 4.94 13.49
CA ASN A 302 -13.48 5.01 13.53
C ASN A 302 -14.08 4.08 14.59
N SER A 303 -13.40 2.98 14.92
CA SER A 303 -13.80 2.06 16.00
C SER A 303 -13.40 2.56 17.40
N GLY A 304 -12.63 3.64 17.49
CA GLY A 304 -12.20 4.25 18.77
C GLY A 304 -11.03 3.53 19.46
N TRP A 305 -10.25 2.70 18.75
CA TRP A 305 -9.20 1.86 19.35
C TRP A 305 -7.82 2.53 19.32
N LEU A 306 -7.40 3.16 20.42
CA LEU A 306 -6.16 3.93 20.48
C LEU A 306 -4.91 3.06 20.31
N SER A 307 -4.80 1.96 21.07
CA SER A 307 -3.64 1.06 21.04
C SER A 307 -3.41 0.46 19.65
N SER A 308 -4.46 -0.07 19.04
CA SER A 308 -4.44 -0.60 17.68
C SER A 308 -4.09 0.47 16.64
N SER A 309 -4.67 1.68 16.71
CA SER A 309 -4.30 2.78 15.80
C SER A 309 -2.83 3.16 15.89
N ILE A 310 -2.27 3.29 17.10
CA ILE A 310 -0.84 3.61 17.30
C ILE A 310 0.04 2.46 16.77
N THR A 311 -0.35 1.21 16.99
CA THR A 311 0.41 0.06 16.48
C THR A 311 0.46 0.04 14.95
N CYS A 312 -0.65 0.34 14.27
CA CYS A 312 -0.67 0.51 12.81
C CYS A 312 0.19 1.69 12.33
N MET A 313 0.19 2.82 13.05
CA MET A 313 1.08 3.95 12.74
C MET A 313 2.55 3.56 12.86
N ARG A 314 2.92 2.80 13.89
CA ARG A 314 4.27 2.26 14.06
C ARG A 314 4.63 1.28 12.95
N LEU A 315 3.70 0.40 12.55
CA LEU A 315 3.89 -0.49 11.41
C LEU A 315 4.19 0.29 10.12
N LEU A 316 3.49 1.40 9.87
CA LEU A 316 3.78 2.26 8.73
C LEU A 316 5.19 2.89 8.83
N GLN A 317 5.60 3.37 10.01
CA GLN A 317 6.96 3.88 10.22
C GLN A 317 8.03 2.78 9.99
N MET A 318 7.76 1.54 10.41
CA MET A 318 8.64 0.40 10.17
C MET A 318 8.79 0.09 8.67
N VAL A 319 7.71 0.17 7.90
CA VAL A 319 7.73 0.05 6.43
C VAL A 319 8.59 1.15 5.81
N MET A 320 8.45 2.39 6.28
CA MET A 320 9.21 3.53 5.75
C MET A 320 10.72 3.43 6.05
N GLN A 321 11.11 3.00 7.25
CA GLN A 321 12.50 2.99 7.70
C GLN A 321 13.20 1.63 7.61
N GLY A 322 12.47 0.54 7.42
CA GLY A 322 13.02 -0.82 7.40
C GLY A 322 13.70 -1.19 8.72
N LEU A 323 13.00 -0.97 9.84
CA LEU A 323 13.47 -1.22 11.21
C LEU A 323 12.31 -1.76 12.05
N TRP A 324 12.61 -2.60 13.04
CA TRP A 324 11.64 -3.03 14.05
C TRP A 324 11.50 -1.99 15.16
N PHE A 325 10.27 -1.59 15.49
CA PHE A 325 10.05 -0.51 16.47
C PHE A 325 10.48 -0.88 17.90
N ASP A 326 10.40 -2.16 18.27
CA ASP A 326 10.55 -2.66 19.64
C ASP A 326 11.94 -3.24 19.92
N VAL A 327 12.65 -3.67 18.88
CA VAL A 327 14.00 -4.25 18.99
C VAL A 327 15.06 -3.24 18.58
N ASP A 328 14.85 -2.53 17.48
CA ASP A 328 15.86 -1.65 16.92
C ASP A 328 15.80 -0.26 17.56
N SER A 329 16.98 0.34 17.72
CA SER A 329 17.05 1.73 18.13
C SER A 329 16.62 2.63 16.97
N ALA A 330 15.72 3.59 17.24
CA ALA A 330 15.34 4.65 16.31
C ALA A 330 16.55 5.44 15.76
N LEU A 331 17.69 5.35 16.44
CA LEU A 331 18.96 5.95 16.01
C LEU A 331 19.50 5.37 14.69
N TRP A 332 19.15 4.14 14.33
CA TRP A 332 19.57 3.50 13.07
C TRP A 332 18.97 4.15 11.81
N MET A 333 18.02 5.07 11.96
CA MET A 333 17.57 5.92 10.86
C MET A 333 18.67 6.90 10.38
N ILE A 334 19.63 7.22 11.24
CA ILE A 334 20.69 8.20 10.97
C ILE A 334 21.75 7.55 10.06
N PRO A 335 22.08 8.13 8.88
CA PRO A 335 22.96 7.49 7.90
C PRO A 335 24.38 7.21 8.38
N CYS A 336 24.91 8.05 9.27
CA CYS A 336 26.24 7.86 9.84
C CYS A 336 26.29 6.92 11.05
N MET A 337 25.16 6.33 11.45
CA MET A 337 25.10 5.46 12.63
C MET A 337 25.95 4.20 12.43
N ASN A 338 26.76 3.88 13.43
CA ASN A 338 27.53 2.64 13.53
C ASN A 338 27.43 2.09 14.96
N ASP A 339 27.89 0.85 15.18
CA ASP A 339 27.76 0.18 16.47
C ASP A 339 28.45 0.93 17.62
N ASP A 340 29.60 1.57 17.34
CA ASP A 340 30.35 2.37 18.32
C ASP A 340 29.57 3.61 18.77
N LEU A 341 28.97 4.33 17.82
CA LEU A 341 28.17 5.53 18.08
C LEU A 341 26.87 5.16 18.79
N ALA A 342 26.17 4.13 18.32
CA ALA A 342 24.94 3.65 18.94
C ALA A 342 25.18 3.22 20.40
N SER A 343 26.27 2.50 20.66
CA SER A 343 26.67 2.09 22.01
C SER A 343 27.01 3.28 22.91
N SER A 344 27.71 4.28 22.37
CA SER A 344 28.09 5.50 23.12
C SER A 344 26.87 6.36 23.48
N LEU A 345 25.92 6.50 22.55
CA LEU A 345 24.66 7.22 22.77
C LEU A 345 23.77 6.49 23.78
N LYS A 346 23.69 5.16 23.69
CA LYS A 346 22.95 4.33 24.63
C LYS A 346 23.51 4.42 26.05
N LYS A 347 24.85 4.40 26.21
CA LYS A 347 25.52 4.64 27.50
C LYS A 347 25.23 6.02 28.07
N SER A 348 25.05 7.01 27.21
CA SER A 348 24.76 8.39 27.59
C SER A 348 23.27 8.64 27.88
N GLY A 349 22.40 7.63 27.72
CA GLY A 349 20.97 7.72 28.00
C GLY A 349 20.11 8.34 26.89
N TYR A 350 20.68 8.60 25.72
CA TYR A 350 19.94 9.12 24.57
C TYR A 350 19.42 7.99 23.70
N LEU A 351 18.11 7.73 23.77
CA LEU A 351 17.46 6.60 23.11
C LEU A 351 16.58 7.03 21.92
N THR A 352 16.12 8.29 21.91
CA THR A 352 15.20 8.80 20.87
C THR A 352 15.86 9.87 20.00
N LEU A 353 15.41 9.94 18.75
CA LEU A 353 15.87 10.94 17.79
C LEU A 353 15.56 12.37 18.29
N GLN A 354 14.42 12.57 18.95
CA GLN A 354 14.04 13.89 19.48
C GLN A 354 15.01 14.39 20.56
N GLN A 355 15.43 13.51 21.49
CA GLN A 355 16.40 13.88 22.51
C GLN A 355 17.72 14.33 21.89
N LEU A 356 18.21 13.63 20.85
CA LEU A 356 19.41 14.03 20.12
C LEU A 356 19.24 15.33 19.35
N LEU A 357 18.06 15.52 18.75
CA LEU A 357 17.74 16.74 18.04
C LEU A 357 17.80 17.92 19.00
N ASP A 358 17.24 17.82 20.20
CA ASP A 358 17.21 18.89 21.22
C ASP A 358 18.58 19.26 21.82
N LEU A 359 19.62 18.43 21.66
CA LEU A 359 20.95 18.73 22.20
C LEU A 359 21.66 19.89 21.50
N PRO A 360 22.38 20.74 22.25
CA PRO A 360 23.26 21.74 21.67
C PRO A 360 24.47 21.07 21.02
N LYS A 361 24.98 21.68 19.93
CA LYS A 361 26.11 21.14 19.13
C LYS A 361 27.37 20.88 19.96
N THR A 362 27.60 21.67 21.00
CA THR A 362 28.73 21.52 21.93
C THR A 362 28.63 20.27 22.80
N ALA A 363 27.42 19.93 23.25
CA ALA A 363 27.17 18.70 24.01
C ALA A 363 27.35 17.46 23.11
N LEU A 364 26.89 17.52 21.86
CA LEU A 364 27.12 16.45 20.88
C LEU A 364 28.62 16.19 20.67
N GLN A 365 29.43 17.24 20.51
CA GLN A 365 30.89 17.08 20.36
C GLN A 365 31.53 16.37 21.56
N ASN A 366 31.10 16.67 22.78
CA ASN A 366 31.63 16.04 23.99
C ASN A 366 31.18 14.58 24.14
N LEU A 367 30.00 14.23 23.62
CA LEU A 367 29.43 12.87 23.70
C LEU A 367 30.05 11.88 22.70
N ILE A 368 30.56 12.38 21.57
CA ILE A 368 30.83 11.57 20.39
C ILE A 368 32.32 11.19 20.24
N GLY A 369 33.18 11.68 21.14
CA GLY A 369 34.60 11.32 21.17
C GLY A 369 35.29 11.55 19.81
N ASN A 370 35.75 10.45 19.17
CA ASN A 370 36.54 10.46 17.93
C ASN A 370 35.73 10.50 16.62
N PHE A 371 34.40 10.37 16.65
CA PHE A 371 33.61 10.38 15.42
C PHE A 371 33.38 11.83 14.94
N PRO A 372 33.42 12.10 13.62
CA PRO A 372 33.24 13.46 13.10
C PRO A 372 31.85 14.01 13.46
N ALA A 373 31.78 14.82 14.52
CA ALA A 373 30.56 15.47 14.98
C ALA A 373 29.91 16.36 13.90
N SER A 374 30.70 16.83 12.93
CA SER A 374 30.20 17.55 11.75
C SER A 374 29.28 16.69 10.89
N LYS A 375 29.62 15.41 10.68
CA LYS A 375 28.82 14.47 9.89
C LYS A 375 27.51 14.14 10.59
N LEU A 376 27.55 13.83 11.89
CA LEU A 376 26.33 13.59 12.66
C LEU A 376 25.43 14.83 12.68
N THR A 377 26.00 16.02 12.89
CA THR A 377 25.21 17.27 12.90
C THR A 377 24.57 17.54 11.53
N GLN A 378 25.24 17.20 10.43
CA GLN A 378 24.71 17.32 9.08
C GLN A 378 23.57 16.31 8.83
N ASP A 379 23.74 15.08 9.28
CA ASP A 379 22.73 14.04 9.14
C ASP A 379 21.49 14.32 10.01
N LEU A 380 21.68 14.86 11.22
CA LEU A 380 20.58 15.29 12.08
C LEU A 380 19.76 16.44 11.47
N GLN A 381 20.36 17.30 10.63
CA GLN A 381 19.63 18.36 9.92
C GLN A 381 18.70 17.83 8.83
N ILE A 382 18.80 16.56 8.47
CA ILE A 382 17.90 15.92 7.49
C ILE A 382 16.51 15.75 8.12
N PHE A 383 16.45 15.41 9.40
CA PHE A 383 15.20 15.16 10.10
C PHE A 383 14.49 16.47 10.45
N PRO A 384 13.15 16.51 10.38
CA PRO A 384 12.40 17.68 10.79
C PRO A 384 12.63 17.95 12.28
N ARG A 385 12.35 19.17 12.73
CA ARG A 385 12.32 19.56 14.15
C ARG A 385 11.01 20.29 14.38
N VAL A 386 9.99 19.56 14.85
CA VAL A 386 8.61 20.08 14.96
C VAL A 386 8.34 20.50 16.38
N GLN A 387 7.86 21.73 16.56
CA GLN A 387 7.35 22.21 17.84
C GLN A 387 5.83 22.32 17.77
N MET A 388 5.15 21.69 18.73
CA MET A 388 3.71 21.83 18.92
C MET A 388 3.41 22.83 20.04
N LYS A 389 2.49 23.77 19.77
CA LYS A 389 1.93 24.71 20.74
C LYS A 389 0.41 24.54 20.77
N ILE A 390 -0.13 24.29 21.95
CA ILE A 390 -1.56 24.00 22.13
C ILE A 390 -2.18 25.13 22.95
N LYS A 391 -3.39 25.56 22.56
CA LYS A 391 -4.21 26.51 23.33
C LYS A 391 -5.64 26.01 23.41
N LEU A 392 -6.22 26.02 24.59
CA LEU A 392 -7.64 25.71 24.77
C LEU A 392 -8.49 26.92 24.39
N LEU A 393 -9.40 26.74 23.43
CA LEU A 393 -10.40 27.74 23.08
C LEU A 393 -11.71 27.37 23.79
N ARG A 394 -12.02 28.11 24.86
CA ARG A 394 -13.36 28.14 25.46
C ARG A 394 -14.17 29.23 24.74
N LYS A 395 -15.37 28.89 24.27
CA LYS A 395 -16.35 29.91 23.85
C LYS A 395 -17.19 30.24 25.08
N ASP A 396 -17.06 31.45 25.60
CA ASP A 396 -17.51 31.82 26.95
C ASP A 396 -19.03 31.93 27.18
N ASP A 397 -19.91 31.55 26.25
CA ASP A 397 -21.36 31.81 26.43
C ASP A 397 -22.35 30.65 26.15
N ASP A 398 -21.90 29.43 25.78
CA ASP A 398 -22.83 28.29 25.59
C ASP A 398 -22.32 27.03 26.30
N ALA A 399 -22.99 26.62 27.38
CA ALA A 399 -22.67 25.42 28.16
C ALA A 399 -22.80 24.10 27.39
N GLU A 400 -23.38 24.12 26.18
CA GLU A 400 -23.62 22.94 25.33
C GLU A 400 -22.56 22.70 24.25
N LYS A 401 -21.68 23.68 23.94
CA LYS A 401 -20.68 23.51 22.89
C LYS A 401 -19.39 22.88 23.43
N ALA A 402 -19.01 21.76 22.83
CA ALA A 402 -17.75 21.07 23.10
C ALA A 402 -16.54 22.04 23.02
N PRO A 403 -15.61 22.01 23.99
CA PRO A 403 -14.41 22.83 23.93
C PRO A 403 -13.54 22.42 22.72
N SER A 404 -12.76 23.37 22.20
CA SER A 404 -11.89 23.10 21.05
C SER A 404 -10.43 23.40 21.38
N LEU A 405 -9.53 22.55 20.89
CA LEU A 405 -8.09 22.73 20.98
C LEU A 405 -7.60 23.42 19.72
N ASN A 406 -6.92 24.56 19.86
CA ASN A 406 -6.15 25.18 18.80
C ASN A 406 -4.71 24.64 18.87
N ILE A 407 -4.29 23.98 17.80
CA ILE A 407 -2.98 23.33 17.69
C ILE A 407 -2.18 24.07 16.62
N ARG A 408 -1.05 24.63 17.02
CA ARG A 408 -0.09 25.27 16.13
C ARG A 408 1.17 24.41 16.05
N LEU A 409 1.48 23.94 14.84
CA LEU A 409 2.69 23.19 14.51
C LEU A 409 3.65 24.09 13.74
N GLU A 410 4.93 24.08 14.10
CA GLU A 410 5.97 24.90 13.47
C GLU A 410 7.27 24.09 13.29
N LYS A 411 7.83 24.07 12.08
CA LYS A 411 9.13 23.42 11.81
C LYS A 411 10.27 24.40 12.11
N ILE A 412 11.09 24.09 13.12
CA ILE A 412 12.25 24.90 13.54
C ILE A 412 13.52 24.54 12.74
N SER A 413 13.46 23.51 11.87
CA SER A 413 14.63 23.05 11.13
C SER A 413 15.23 24.14 10.21
N SER A 414 16.54 24.05 9.96
CA SER A 414 17.28 24.95 9.06
C SER A 414 16.79 24.89 7.59
N ARG A 415 16.04 23.86 7.20
CA ARG A 415 15.60 23.64 5.81
C ARG A 415 14.08 23.78 5.70
N LYS A 416 13.59 25.02 5.86
CA LYS A 416 12.17 25.40 5.90
C LYS A 416 11.29 25.00 4.69
N ASN A 417 11.88 24.45 3.62
CA ASN A 417 11.18 24.13 2.36
C ASN A 417 11.26 22.66 1.94
N ARG A 418 11.74 21.73 2.78
CA ARG A 418 11.67 20.30 2.46
C ARG A 418 10.42 19.67 3.06
N THR A 419 9.54 19.19 2.18
CA THR A 419 8.39 18.34 2.54
C THR A 419 8.73 16.86 2.44
N ARG A 420 9.76 16.50 1.68
CA ARG A 420 10.13 15.10 1.41
C ARG A 420 10.77 14.45 2.63
N ALA A 421 10.21 13.31 3.04
CA ALA A 421 10.73 12.50 4.12
C ALA A 421 12.04 11.81 3.71
N TYR A 422 12.93 11.60 4.68
CA TYR A 422 14.12 10.80 4.52
C TYR A 422 13.83 9.33 4.82
N ALA A 423 13.69 8.53 3.77
CA ALA A 423 13.41 7.10 3.84
C ALA A 423 14.22 6.37 2.75
N PRO A 424 15.55 6.19 2.92
CA PRO A 424 16.42 5.66 1.87
C PRO A 424 16.12 4.21 1.49
N ARG A 425 15.44 3.47 2.37
CA ARG A 425 15.08 2.06 2.19
C ARG A 425 13.70 1.86 1.60
N PHE A 426 12.91 2.94 1.48
CA PHE A 426 11.61 2.90 0.84
C PHE A 426 11.74 3.30 -0.63
N PRO A 427 11.13 2.56 -1.59
CA PRO A 427 11.41 2.74 -3.01
C PRO A 427 10.85 4.03 -3.62
N LYS A 428 9.76 4.58 -3.05
CA LYS A 428 9.12 5.79 -3.59
C LYS A 428 9.43 7.02 -2.75
N ILE A 429 9.38 8.18 -3.41
CA ILE A 429 9.46 9.46 -2.70
C ILE A 429 8.15 9.67 -1.96
N LYS A 430 8.25 10.04 -0.68
CA LYS A 430 7.10 10.34 0.17
C LYS A 430 7.29 11.70 0.83
N ASP A 431 6.22 12.49 0.88
CA ASP A 431 6.17 13.71 1.69
C ASP A 431 5.79 13.37 3.13
N GLU A 432 6.37 14.12 4.07
CA GLU A 432 6.13 14.03 5.50
C GLU A 432 4.68 14.39 5.82
N ALA A 433 3.98 13.47 6.48
CA ALA A 433 2.72 13.73 7.13
C ALA A 433 2.79 13.34 8.61
N TRP A 434 1.80 13.83 9.35
CA TRP A 434 1.71 13.66 10.79
C TRP A 434 0.27 13.33 11.16
N TRP A 435 0.09 12.53 12.20
CA TRP A 435 -1.20 12.35 12.84
C TRP A 435 -1.23 13.11 14.16
N LEU A 436 -2.32 13.83 14.36
CA LEU A 436 -2.74 14.35 15.64
C LEU A 436 -3.74 13.36 16.22
N VAL A 437 -3.33 12.67 17.27
CA VAL A 437 -4.07 11.60 17.93
C VAL A 437 -4.53 12.12 19.28
N LEU A 438 -5.82 12.26 19.48
CA LEU A 438 -6.42 12.65 20.75
C LEU A 438 -7.10 11.41 21.35
N GLY A 439 -6.65 10.98 22.52
CA GLY A 439 -7.19 9.81 23.20
C GLY A 439 -6.86 9.77 24.68
N ASN A 440 -7.44 8.79 25.38
CA ASN A 440 -7.12 8.49 26.76
C ASN A 440 -6.19 7.27 26.83
N THR A 441 -5.00 7.45 27.39
CA THR A 441 -4.00 6.38 27.47
C THR A 441 -4.32 5.29 28.49
N SER A 442 -5.16 5.58 29.49
CA SER A 442 -5.55 4.60 30.52
C SER A 442 -6.66 3.68 30.02
N THR A 443 -7.64 4.22 29.29
CA THR A 443 -8.78 3.45 28.76
C THR A 443 -8.52 2.90 27.37
N SER A 444 -7.43 3.32 26.71
CA SER A 444 -7.11 2.97 25.30
C SER A 444 -8.20 3.42 24.31
N GLU A 445 -8.93 4.48 24.66
CA GLU A 445 -9.99 5.05 23.83
C GLU A 445 -9.46 6.21 22.98
N LEU A 446 -9.75 6.16 21.68
CA LEU A 446 -9.44 7.23 20.74
C LEU A 446 -10.64 8.16 20.57
N TYR A 447 -10.46 9.46 20.81
CA TYR A 447 -11.51 10.46 20.67
C TYR A 447 -11.51 11.16 19.31
N ALA A 448 -10.33 11.47 18.78
CA ALA A 448 -10.22 12.09 17.47
C ALA A 448 -8.86 11.82 16.83
N LEU A 449 -8.88 11.62 15.51
CA LEU A 449 -7.69 11.48 14.68
C LEU A 449 -7.73 12.53 13.58
N LYS A 450 -6.61 13.24 13.37
CA LYS A 450 -6.46 14.15 12.23
C LYS A 450 -5.10 14.00 11.57
N ARG A 451 -5.10 13.63 10.29
CA ARG A 451 -3.88 13.64 9.46
C ARG A 451 -3.60 15.05 8.96
N VAL A 452 -2.34 15.48 9.06
CA VAL A 452 -1.88 16.81 8.65
C VAL A 452 -0.56 16.75 7.90
N SER A 453 -0.41 17.61 6.90
CA SER A 453 0.83 17.81 6.14
C SER A 453 1.11 19.32 6.05
N PHE A 454 2.36 19.74 6.27
CA PHE A 454 2.72 21.15 6.26
C PHE A 454 4.21 21.36 5.96
N SER A 455 4.54 22.51 5.36
CA SER A 455 5.91 22.91 5.02
C SER A 455 6.61 23.64 6.18
N ASP A 456 6.09 24.81 6.59
CA ASP A 456 6.70 25.66 7.63
C ASP A 456 5.84 25.71 8.90
N ARG A 457 4.58 26.10 8.76
CA ARG A 457 3.65 26.24 9.89
C ARG A 457 2.24 25.78 9.53
N LEU A 458 1.56 25.17 10.48
CA LEU A 458 0.13 24.84 10.40
C LEU A 458 -0.59 25.28 11.67
N VAL A 459 -1.81 25.78 11.51
CA VAL A 459 -2.75 26.00 12.63
C VAL A 459 -4.00 25.19 12.31
N THR A 460 -4.39 24.30 13.21
CA THR A 460 -5.59 23.48 13.08
C THR A 460 -6.35 23.46 14.40
N THR A 461 -7.62 23.11 14.33
CA THR A 461 -8.46 22.87 15.51
C THR A 461 -8.88 21.40 15.59
N MET A 462 -9.06 20.91 16.81
CA MET A 462 -9.68 19.63 17.13
C MET A 462 -10.75 19.84 18.19
N GLN A 463 -11.90 19.18 18.04
CA GLN A 463 -12.98 19.22 19.02
C GLN A 463 -12.70 18.20 20.12
N LEU A 464 -12.94 18.59 21.38
CA LEU A 464 -12.87 17.68 22.52
C LEU A 464 -14.23 17.05 22.78
N PRO A 465 -14.29 15.84 23.35
CA PRO A 465 -15.55 15.27 23.78
C PRO A 465 -16.20 16.15 24.87
N PRO A 466 -17.55 16.24 24.91
CA PRO A 466 -18.27 17.15 25.81
C PRO A 466 -18.21 16.75 27.30
N LYS A 467 -17.90 15.48 27.62
CA LYS A 467 -17.84 14.96 28.99
C LYS A 467 -16.57 15.46 29.70
N ARG A 468 -16.75 16.27 30.75
CA ARG A 468 -15.66 16.97 31.45
C ARG A 468 -14.78 16.11 32.37
N ASN A 469 -15.19 14.89 32.70
CA ASN A 469 -14.49 14.07 33.70
C ASN A 469 -13.23 13.36 33.17
N ASP A 470 -13.05 13.24 31.85
CA ASP A 470 -11.91 12.52 31.26
C ASP A 470 -10.68 13.39 30.95
N PHE A 471 -10.71 14.71 31.20
CA PHE A 471 -9.58 15.59 30.87
C PHE A 471 -8.29 15.29 31.64
N GLN A 472 -8.36 14.55 32.75
CA GLN A 472 -7.18 14.24 33.55
C GLN A 472 -6.23 13.25 32.87
N GLU A 473 -6.76 12.35 32.03
CA GLU A 473 -6.01 11.26 31.40
C GLU A 473 -5.94 11.38 29.86
N MET A 474 -6.53 12.45 29.33
CA MET A 474 -6.44 12.80 27.92
C MET A 474 -5.05 13.29 27.53
N LYS A 475 -4.53 12.70 26.45
CA LYS A 475 -3.29 13.12 25.81
C LYS A 475 -3.53 13.47 24.35
N LEU A 476 -2.82 14.49 23.89
CA LEU A 476 -2.62 14.75 22.47
C LEU A 476 -1.25 14.21 22.07
N ILE A 477 -1.22 13.28 21.12
CA ILE A 477 -0.02 12.64 20.62
C ILE A 477 0.20 13.10 19.17
N LEU A 478 1.38 13.65 18.90
CA LEU A 478 1.84 13.92 17.54
C LEU A 478 2.68 12.75 17.08
N VAL A 479 2.23 12.05 16.04
CA VAL A 479 2.90 10.86 15.48
C VAL A 479 3.34 11.14 14.05
N SER A 480 4.58 10.84 13.70
CA SER A 480 5.06 10.93 12.31
C SER A 480 4.58 9.74 11.48
N ASP A 481 4.32 9.93 10.18
CA ASP A 481 4.06 8.80 9.29
C ASP A 481 5.31 8.12 8.73
N CYS A 482 6.48 8.73 8.91
CA CYS A 482 7.74 8.25 8.32
C CYS A 482 8.82 7.88 9.34
N TYR A 483 8.86 8.50 10.52
CA TYR A 483 10.00 8.38 11.43
C TYR A 483 9.63 7.68 12.73
N LEU A 484 10.42 6.68 13.12
CA LEU A 484 10.29 5.96 14.39
C LEU A 484 10.75 6.82 15.57
N GLY A 485 10.07 6.74 16.71
CA GLY A 485 10.49 7.43 17.94
C GLY A 485 10.41 8.97 17.86
N TYR A 486 9.60 9.50 16.94
CA TYR A 486 9.29 10.93 16.80
C TYR A 486 7.95 11.28 17.48
N GLU A 487 7.49 10.47 18.43
CA GLU A 487 6.20 10.66 19.10
C GLU A 487 6.33 11.77 20.15
N GLN A 488 5.49 12.80 20.07
CA GLN A 488 5.41 13.85 21.10
C GLN A 488 4.08 13.75 21.82
N GLU A 489 4.11 13.53 23.13
CA GLU A 489 2.91 13.46 23.98
C GLU A 489 2.74 14.76 24.77
N TYR A 490 1.49 15.25 24.82
CA TYR A 490 1.12 16.42 25.60
C TYR A 490 -0.12 16.12 26.45
N SER A 491 0.03 16.24 27.77
CA SER A 491 -1.06 16.07 28.73
C SER A 491 -1.99 17.27 28.69
N ILE A 492 -3.27 17.06 28.39
CA ILE A 492 -4.23 18.18 28.30
C ILE A 492 -4.52 18.79 29.68
N LYS A 493 -4.36 18.01 30.75
CA LYS A 493 -4.43 18.47 32.15
C LYS A 493 -3.52 19.68 32.43
N GLU A 494 -2.31 19.69 31.87
CA GLU A 494 -1.32 20.75 32.10
C GLU A 494 -1.72 22.09 31.44
N LEU A 495 -2.63 22.06 30.46
CA LEU A 495 -3.14 23.25 29.77
C LEU A 495 -4.38 23.85 30.44
N LEU A 496 -4.94 23.15 31.43
CA LEU A 496 -6.10 23.59 32.22
C LEU A 496 -5.71 24.33 33.50
N ASN A 497 -4.45 24.22 33.91
CA ASN A 497 -3.81 24.98 34.99
C ASN A 497 -3.08 26.20 34.42
#